data_AF-G0N515-F1
#
_entry.id   AF-G0N515-F1
#
_cell.length_a   1.000
_cell.length_b   1.000
_cell.length_c   1.000
_cell.angle_alpha   90.00
_cell.angle_beta   90.00
_cell.angle_gamma   90.00
#
_symmetry.space_group_name_H-M   'P 1'
#
loop_
_entity.id
_entity.type
_entity.pdbx_description
1 polymer ?
#
loop_
_entity_poly.entity_id
_entity_poly.type
_entity_poly.pdbx_seq_one_letter_code
_entity_poly.pdbx_strand_id
1 'polypeptide(L)'
;MELVINPSQEVFNQLVYLSGTTHEWDHQPYDYKYYSENYDGFCYFQFVLDTSENFIAGGSLARWDVKNGDPLYSIGLFYCKEEYRGMGYGKPVFQKMMDIVGEENCVLTAAPSMSQKYADAFGFTKMLPYSHMEAEIKPGKVKIPELSDCYTTKDWKDVDEHELEAFDLTICPRPRKSRMRSWFQQEGVYTRVAFDSAQKIVGYCAIRTIVFNKLCAAPFYAENEEVAARLLADVMKNISDFEKFEKLFFWYPAINKNMESLLTRFLPEDGFHIQVDFRTQFTKEILPARDDVVYSVASMELVINPPQEVFEQLIHLAGATNGWGHQPYDYKFYSENYDGYWFIAVIDKSKGPSENLVAGGSLARWDEKNSDPLYSIGLFYCKEEYRGKGYGKEVFKKIMDIVGDDNCVLSAAVNMSQKYADVFGFTKMPLYWHLKAELKPGKVKYPKLDNEYTTKDWKDVDEHQLEDYDLTVCQKPRKERMRSWFQQEGVYTRVAFDVNQKIVGYCGIRTINFNRLGANPLYAENEEVAARLLNDVFKEIPNFERYDTLIMKTPSINENLESLLSRFFPKDGYHIKVNGRIQFTKELIPSRDEVVYSQACSTHQFN
;
A
#
# COMPACT_ATOMS: atom_id res chain seq x y z
N MET A 1 -14.35 -23.47 -3.97
CA MET A 1 -13.69 -22.99 -5.22
C MET A 1 -14.38 -21.77 -5.77
N GLU A 2 -13.63 -20.74 -6.16
CA GLU A 2 -14.18 -19.44 -6.59
C GLU A 2 -13.32 -18.76 -7.66
N LEU A 3 -13.93 -17.92 -8.52
CA LEU A 3 -13.25 -17.01 -9.45
C LEU A 3 -13.28 -15.58 -8.88
N VAL A 4 -12.17 -15.16 -8.28
CA VAL A 4 -11.96 -13.80 -7.75
C VAL A 4 -11.51 -12.87 -8.88
N ILE A 5 -11.99 -11.62 -8.85
CA ILE A 5 -11.54 -10.54 -9.73
C ILE A 5 -10.94 -9.44 -8.86
N ASN A 6 -9.77 -8.94 -9.24
CA ASN A 6 -8.91 -8.04 -8.47
C ASN A 6 -8.63 -8.52 -7.03
N PRO A 7 -8.05 -9.73 -6.85
CA PRO A 7 -7.60 -10.22 -5.54
C PRO A 7 -6.51 -9.30 -4.93
N SER A 8 -6.18 -9.49 -3.66
CA SER A 8 -5.20 -8.64 -2.97
C SER A 8 -3.79 -8.78 -3.54
N GLN A 9 -2.96 -7.74 -3.30
CA GLN A 9 -1.56 -7.71 -3.73
C GLN A 9 -0.78 -8.94 -3.26
N GLU A 10 -1.03 -9.44 -2.05
CA GLU A 10 -0.40 -10.66 -1.52
C GLU A 10 -0.62 -11.89 -2.42
N VAL A 11 -1.80 -12.04 -3.01
CA VAL A 11 -2.11 -13.21 -3.85
C VAL A 11 -1.58 -13.03 -5.29
N PHE A 12 -1.44 -11.79 -5.75
CA PHE A 12 -0.60 -11.48 -6.91
C PHE A 12 0.88 -11.78 -6.64
N ASN A 13 1.37 -11.49 -5.42
CA ASN A 13 2.74 -11.81 -5.02
C ASN A 13 2.98 -13.32 -4.98
N GLN A 14 1.97 -14.12 -4.57
CA GLN A 14 2.02 -15.58 -4.68
C GLN A 14 2.22 -16.05 -6.13
N LEU A 15 1.51 -15.45 -7.11
CA LEU A 15 1.80 -15.69 -8.53
C LEU A 15 3.25 -15.29 -8.85
N VAL A 16 3.65 -14.05 -8.58
CA VAL A 16 4.97 -13.54 -8.96
C VAL A 16 6.13 -14.38 -8.40
N TYR A 17 6.12 -14.68 -7.10
CA TYR A 17 7.18 -15.48 -6.50
C TYR A 17 7.16 -16.92 -7.04
N LEU A 18 5.98 -17.49 -7.27
CA LEU A 18 5.85 -18.82 -7.88
C LEU A 18 6.39 -18.83 -9.31
N SER A 19 5.96 -17.90 -10.16
CA SER A 19 6.36 -17.83 -11.57
C SER A 19 7.83 -17.42 -11.74
N GLY A 20 8.34 -16.52 -10.91
CA GLY A 20 9.76 -16.16 -10.88
C GLY A 20 10.66 -17.30 -10.38
N THR A 21 10.16 -18.15 -9.47
CA THR A 21 10.91 -19.33 -8.98
C THR A 21 10.86 -20.51 -9.95
N THR A 22 9.76 -20.70 -10.68
CA THR A 22 9.52 -21.91 -11.49
C THR A 22 9.63 -21.71 -13.00
N HIS A 23 9.46 -20.48 -13.49
CA HIS A 23 9.43 -20.11 -14.92
C HIS A 23 10.25 -18.82 -15.19
N GLU A 24 11.05 -18.35 -14.22
CA GLU A 24 11.92 -17.16 -14.27
C GLU A 24 11.27 -15.83 -14.73
N TRP A 25 9.93 -15.72 -14.63
CA TRP A 25 9.20 -14.51 -15.01
C TRP A 25 9.74 -13.25 -14.32
N ASP A 26 9.97 -12.19 -15.11
CA ASP A 26 10.62 -10.94 -14.69
C ASP A 26 9.73 -10.06 -13.79
N HIS A 27 8.44 -10.36 -13.77
CA HIS A 27 7.43 -9.65 -13.02
C HIS A 27 7.84 -9.45 -11.56
N GLN A 28 7.65 -8.22 -11.10
CA GLN A 28 7.83 -7.87 -9.71
C GLN A 28 6.50 -7.99 -8.98
N PRO A 29 6.52 -8.15 -7.64
CA PRO A 29 5.31 -8.00 -6.85
C PRO A 29 4.63 -6.64 -7.18
N TYR A 30 5.48 -5.66 -7.51
CA TYR A 30 5.12 -4.33 -7.94
C TYR A 30 4.63 -4.19 -9.39
N ASP A 31 4.42 -5.28 -10.14
CA ASP A 31 3.84 -5.19 -11.48
C ASP A 31 2.34 -4.80 -11.44
N TYR A 32 1.60 -5.26 -10.43
CA TYR A 32 0.14 -5.14 -10.32
C TYR A 32 -0.38 -3.70 -10.28
N LYS A 33 0.15 -2.84 -9.40
CA LYS A 33 -0.34 -1.45 -9.31
C LYS A 33 -0.06 -0.70 -10.59
N TYR A 34 1.17 -0.70 -11.10
CA TYR A 34 1.47 0.07 -12.30
C TYR A 34 0.54 -0.32 -13.44
N TYR A 35 0.27 -1.63 -13.64
CA TYR A 35 -0.71 -2.06 -14.63
C TYR A 35 -2.12 -1.52 -14.31
N SER A 36 -2.55 -1.47 -13.05
CA SER A 36 -3.87 -0.93 -12.67
C SER A 36 -4.00 0.60 -12.62
N GLU A 37 -2.90 1.35 -12.60
CA GLU A 37 -2.90 2.82 -12.64
C GLU A 37 -2.60 3.42 -14.03
N ASN A 38 -1.82 2.72 -14.86
CA ASN A 38 -1.27 3.28 -16.11
C ASN A 38 -1.96 2.72 -17.36
N TYR A 39 -2.92 1.80 -17.20
CA TYR A 39 -3.79 1.30 -18.25
C TYR A 39 -5.19 1.90 -18.07
N ASP A 40 -5.86 2.15 -19.19
CA ASP A 40 -7.18 2.79 -19.24
C ASP A 40 -8.28 1.90 -18.61
N GLY A 41 -7.98 0.60 -18.44
CA GLY A 41 -8.56 -0.27 -17.43
C GLY A 41 -7.66 -1.48 -17.15
N PHE A 42 -7.80 -2.09 -15.97
CA PHE A 42 -7.08 -3.33 -15.60
C PHE A 42 -7.92 -4.21 -14.70
N CYS A 43 -7.84 -5.52 -14.89
CA CYS A 43 -8.38 -6.53 -14.00
C CYS A 43 -7.42 -7.72 -13.92
N TYR A 44 -7.14 -8.23 -12.72
CA TYR A 44 -6.46 -9.51 -12.50
C TYR A 44 -7.48 -10.56 -12.01
N PHE A 45 -7.49 -11.74 -12.62
CA PHE A 45 -8.48 -12.79 -12.41
C PHE A 45 -7.80 -14.00 -11.80
N GLN A 46 -8.48 -14.69 -10.88
CA GLN A 46 -7.89 -15.80 -10.16
C GLN A 46 -8.91 -16.87 -9.75
N PHE A 47 -8.60 -18.14 -10.04
CA PHE A 47 -9.29 -19.29 -9.48
C PHE A 47 -8.60 -19.76 -8.19
N VAL A 48 -9.38 -19.93 -7.13
CA VAL A 48 -8.93 -20.41 -5.80
C VAL A 48 -9.72 -21.62 -5.33
N LEU A 49 -9.10 -22.45 -4.48
CA LEU A 49 -9.68 -23.75 -4.11
C LEU A 49 -10.76 -23.65 -3.02
N ASP A 50 -10.50 -22.94 -1.92
CA ASP A 50 -11.50 -22.55 -0.89
C ASP A 50 -11.09 -21.32 -0.06
N THR A 51 -9.80 -20.98 -0.01
CA THR A 51 -9.27 -19.72 0.56
C THR A 51 -8.38 -18.98 -0.45
N SER A 52 -8.16 -17.69 -0.23
CA SER A 52 -7.29 -16.83 -1.06
C SER A 52 -5.86 -17.34 -1.22
N GLU A 53 -5.34 -18.08 -0.23
CA GLU A 53 -4.00 -18.69 -0.23
C GLU A 53 -3.86 -19.86 -1.20
N ASN A 54 -4.97 -20.48 -1.60
CA ASN A 54 -4.99 -21.65 -2.47
C ASN A 54 -5.13 -21.27 -3.95
N PHE A 55 -4.17 -20.50 -4.46
CA PHE A 55 -4.03 -20.18 -5.89
C PHE A 55 -4.01 -21.46 -6.75
N ILE A 56 -4.86 -21.52 -7.78
CA ILE A 56 -4.90 -22.60 -8.78
C ILE A 56 -4.44 -22.09 -10.14
N ALA A 57 -5.11 -21.04 -10.63
CA ALA A 57 -4.85 -20.42 -11.92
C ALA A 57 -5.22 -18.94 -11.89
N GLY A 58 -4.62 -18.12 -12.74
CA GLY A 58 -4.89 -16.70 -12.83
C GLY A 58 -4.43 -16.09 -14.15
N GLY A 59 -4.71 -14.81 -14.35
CA GLY A 59 -4.28 -14.04 -15.52
C GLY A 59 -4.78 -12.59 -15.44
N SER A 60 -4.08 -11.67 -16.10
CA SER A 60 -4.47 -10.27 -16.19
C SER A 60 -5.12 -9.95 -17.52
N LEU A 61 -6.10 -9.06 -17.49
CA LEU A 61 -6.67 -8.36 -18.64
C LEU A 61 -6.46 -6.86 -18.42
N ALA A 62 -5.82 -6.20 -19.37
CA ALA A 62 -5.68 -4.76 -19.38
C ALA A 62 -6.33 -4.15 -20.63
N ARG A 63 -6.64 -2.85 -20.59
CA ARG A 63 -7.28 -2.09 -21.66
C ARG A 63 -6.46 -0.84 -21.96
N TRP A 64 -6.23 -0.58 -23.24
CA TRP A 64 -5.64 0.64 -23.77
C TRP A 64 -6.65 1.35 -24.67
N ASP A 65 -6.92 2.61 -24.36
CA ASP A 65 -7.75 3.47 -25.20
C ASP A 65 -6.87 4.37 -26.07
N VAL A 66 -7.43 4.86 -27.19
CA VAL A 66 -6.79 5.88 -28.04
C VAL A 66 -7.80 6.91 -28.50
N LYS A 67 -7.33 8.14 -28.69
CA LYS A 67 -8.18 9.24 -29.12
C LYS A 67 -8.63 9.01 -30.58
N ASN A 68 -9.92 8.71 -30.75
CA ASN A 68 -10.56 8.40 -32.03
C ASN A 68 -10.19 7.03 -32.65
N GLY A 69 -10.03 5.99 -31.83
CA GLY A 69 -9.91 4.61 -32.29
C GLY A 69 -10.36 3.60 -31.24
N ASP A 70 -10.60 2.36 -31.67
CA ASP A 70 -11.19 1.31 -30.85
C ASP A 70 -10.26 0.88 -29.69
N PRO A 71 -10.80 0.39 -28.55
CA PRO A 71 -9.97 -0.08 -27.44
C PRO A 71 -9.18 -1.34 -27.83
N LEU A 72 -7.94 -1.42 -27.37
CA LEU A 72 -7.15 -2.66 -27.42
C LEU A 72 -7.14 -3.26 -26.02
N TYR A 73 -7.55 -4.51 -25.89
CA TYR A 73 -7.31 -5.29 -24.68
C TYR A 73 -6.00 -6.07 -24.78
N SER A 74 -5.35 -6.34 -23.65
CA SER A 74 -4.15 -7.19 -23.59
C SER A 74 -4.26 -8.19 -22.45
N ILE A 75 -4.18 -9.48 -22.74
CA ILE A 75 -4.06 -10.53 -21.73
C ILE A 75 -2.58 -10.83 -21.44
N GLY A 76 -2.24 -10.89 -20.16
CA GLY A 76 -0.91 -11.25 -19.65
C GLY A 76 -1.00 -12.12 -18.39
N LEU A 77 0.15 -12.43 -17.78
CA LEU A 77 0.25 -13.13 -16.49
C LEU A 77 -0.52 -14.47 -16.39
N PHE A 78 -0.92 -15.08 -17.51
CA PHE A 78 -1.80 -16.24 -17.48
C PHE A 78 -1.04 -17.50 -17.05
N TYR A 79 -1.34 -17.98 -15.84
CA TYR A 79 -0.64 -19.08 -15.18
C TYR A 79 -1.63 -20.09 -14.61
N CYS A 80 -1.21 -21.36 -14.57
CA CYS A 80 -1.88 -22.43 -13.82
C CYS A 80 -0.82 -23.26 -13.10
N LYS A 81 -0.99 -23.48 -11.80
CA LYS A 81 -0.15 -24.36 -10.98
C LYS A 81 -0.09 -25.77 -11.57
N GLU A 82 1.09 -26.38 -11.50
CA GLU A 82 1.44 -27.54 -12.32
C GLU A 82 0.56 -28.75 -12.03
N GLU A 83 0.30 -29.00 -10.75
CA GLU A 83 -0.54 -30.07 -10.22
C GLU A 83 -2.03 -29.94 -10.60
N TYR A 84 -2.45 -28.77 -11.09
CA TYR A 84 -3.81 -28.49 -11.56
C TYR A 84 -3.92 -28.35 -13.09
N ARG A 85 -2.80 -28.45 -13.83
CA ARG A 85 -2.81 -28.39 -15.30
C ARG A 85 -3.57 -29.59 -15.88
N GLY A 86 -4.26 -29.38 -17.00
CA GLY A 86 -5.12 -30.38 -17.63
C GLY A 86 -6.49 -30.60 -16.96
N MET A 87 -6.68 -30.21 -15.69
CA MET A 87 -7.95 -30.35 -14.97
C MET A 87 -9.02 -29.29 -15.36
N GLY A 88 -8.69 -28.37 -16.27
CA GLY A 88 -9.62 -27.40 -16.84
C GLY A 88 -9.74 -26.05 -16.12
N TYR A 89 -9.22 -25.90 -14.89
CA TYR A 89 -9.39 -24.70 -14.05
C TYR A 89 -8.90 -23.37 -14.66
N GLY A 90 -7.96 -23.40 -15.61
CA GLY A 90 -7.55 -22.20 -16.34
C GLY A 90 -8.62 -21.68 -17.33
N LYS A 91 -9.52 -22.53 -17.83
CA LYS A 91 -10.51 -22.14 -18.85
C LYS A 91 -11.54 -21.14 -18.33
N PRO A 92 -12.15 -21.29 -17.13
CA PRO A 92 -13.05 -20.27 -16.58
C PRO A 92 -12.40 -18.89 -16.38
N VAL A 93 -11.15 -18.85 -15.91
CA VAL A 93 -10.39 -17.61 -15.75
C VAL A 93 -10.25 -16.89 -17.10
N PHE A 94 -9.78 -17.62 -18.11
CA PHE A 94 -9.55 -17.06 -19.44
C PHE A 94 -10.86 -16.67 -20.14
N GLN A 95 -11.91 -17.50 -20.02
CA GLN A 95 -13.24 -17.17 -20.53
C GLN A 95 -13.74 -15.85 -19.94
N LYS A 96 -13.59 -15.64 -18.62
CA LYS A 96 -14.09 -14.42 -17.99
C LYS A 96 -13.36 -13.15 -18.45
N MET A 97 -12.08 -13.26 -18.83
CA MET A 97 -11.36 -12.18 -19.51
C MET A 97 -11.96 -11.91 -20.89
N MET A 98 -12.21 -12.95 -21.68
CA MET A 98 -12.81 -12.82 -23.02
C MET A 98 -14.26 -12.28 -22.97
N ASP A 99 -15.04 -12.60 -21.94
CA ASP A 99 -16.39 -12.04 -21.72
C ASP A 99 -16.35 -10.50 -21.53
N ILE A 100 -15.22 -9.94 -21.10
CA ILE A 100 -15.01 -8.50 -20.86
C ILE A 100 -14.36 -7.82 -22.08
N VAL A 101 -13.58 -8.55 -22.87
CA VAL A 101 -13.15 -8.13 -24.23
C VAL A 101 -14.38 -8.00 -25.14
N GLY A 102 -15.30 -8.97 -25.10
CA GLY A 102 -16.48 -9.00 -25.94
C GLY A 102 -16.11 -8.97 -27.43
N GLU A 103 -16.56 -7.93 -28.14
CA GLU A 103 -16.31 -7.73 -29.57
C GLU A 103 -15.11 -6.82 -29.86
N GLU A 104 -14.28 -6.50 -28.88
CA GLU A 104 -13.09 -5.65 -29.09
C GLU A 104 -11.86 -6.47 -29.54
N ASN A 105 -10.81 -5.79 -30.02
CA ASN A 105 -9.56 -6.47 -30.34
C ASN A 105 -8.76 -6.73 -29.06
N CYS A 106 -8.25 -7.95 -28.89
CA CYS A 106 -7.39 -8.33 -27.77
C CYS A 106 -6.08 -8.93 -28.26
N VAL A 107 -4.97 -8.52 -27.66
CA VAL A 107 -3.63 -9.09 -27.85
C VAL A 107 -3.24 -9.98 -26.66
N LEU A 108 -2.31 -10.91 -26.85
CA LEU A 108 -1.54 -11.55 -25.78
C LEU A 108 -0.19 -12.04 -26.27
N THR A 109 0.71 -12.32 -25.33
CA THR A 109 1.95 -13.08 -25.55
C THR A 109 1.74 -14.53 -25.13
N ALA A 110 1.91 -15.47 -26.06
CA ALA A 110 1.70 -16.90 -25.81
C ALA A 110 3.00 -17.69 -25.91
N ALA A 111 3.34 -18.45 -24.85
CA ALA A 111 4.34 -19.50 -24.96
C ALA A 111 3.99 -20.47 -26.12
N PRO A 112 4.96 -20.97 -26.91
CA PRO A 112 4.73 -21.80 -28.09
C PRO A 112 3.77 -22.97 -27.88
N SER A 113 3.83 -23.63 -26.72
CA SER A 113 2.98 -24.76 -26.32
C SER A 113 1.52 -24.39 -26.01
N MET A 114 1.21 -23.09 -25.96
CA MET A 114 -0.12 -22.53 -25.69
C MET A 114 -0.69 -21.69 -26.85
N SER A 115 0.17 -21.18 -27.75
CA SER A 115 -0.20 -20.38 -28.94
C SER A 115 -1.44 -20.90 -29.67
N GLN A 116 -1.40 -22.15 -30.16
CA GLN A 116 -2.51 -22.76 -30.90
C GLN A 116 -3.78 -22.93 -30.03
N LYS A 117 -3.64 -23.24 -28.74
CA LYS A 117 -4.80 -23.42 -27.84
C LYS A 117 -5.59 -22.12 -27.66
N TYR A 118 -4.93 -20.97 -27.61
CA TYR A 118 -5.62 -19.67 -27.57
C TYR A 118 -6.28 -19.32 -28.92
N ALA A 119 -5.69 -19.75 -30.04
CA ALA A 119 -6.31 -19.61 -31.36
C ALA A 119 -7.59 -20.46 -31.47
N ASP A 120 -7.50 -21.75 -31.12
CA ASP A 120 -8.60 -22.72 -31.24
C ASP A 120 -9.75 -22.44 -30.25
N ALA A 121 -9.44 -22.07 -29.00
CA ALA A 121 -10.44 -21.94 -27.93
C ALA A 121 -10.98 -20.53 -27.75
N PHE A 122 -10.22 -19.49 -28.14
CA PHE A 122 -10.54 -18.08 -27.85
C PHE A 122 -10.29 -17.13 -29.04
N GLY A 123 -10.03 -17.65 -30.24
CA GLY A 123 -10.01 -16.86 -31.47
C GLY A 123 -8.76 -16.02 -31.73
N PHE A 124 -7.66 -16.20 -30.97
CA PHE A 124 -6.37 -15.53 -31.17
C PHE A 124 -5.62 -16.01 -32.44
N THR A 125 -6.26 -15.81 -33.59
CA THR A 125 -5.87 -16.35 -34.90
C THR A 125 -4.95 -15.42 -35.69
N LYS A 126 -4.79 -14.16 -35.28
CA LYS A 126 -3.99 -13.14 -35.98
C LYS A 126 -2.62 -13.05 -35.32
N MET A 127 -1.65 -13.78 -35.84
CA MET A 127 -0.33 -13.91 -35.21
C MET A 127 0.73 -13.14 -35.99
N LEU A 128 1.69 -12.53 -35.29
CA LEU A 128 2.87 -11.94 -35.96
C LEU A 128 3.65 -13.02 -36.74
N PRO A 129 4.31 -12.67 -37.86
CA PRO A 129 5.05 -13.63 -38.70
C PRO A 129 6.36 -14.14 -38.05
N TYR A 130 6.66 -13.67 -36.84
CA TYR A 130 7.81 -14.06 -36.01
C TYR A 130 7.34 -14.37 -34.57
N SER A 131 8.14 -15.17 -33.87
CA SER A 131 8.10 -15.25 -32.41
C SER A 131 8.88 -14.09 -31.79
N HIS A 132 8.83 -13.97 -30.48
CA HIS A 132 9.79 -13.22 -29.69
C HIS A 132 10.80 -14.20 -29.10
N MET A 133 12.02 -13.69 -28.93
CA MET A 133 13.13 -14.37 -28.31
C MET A 133 13.33 -13.80 -26.92
N GLU A 134 13.68 -14.65 -25.98
CA GLU A 134 14.35 -14.24 -24.76
C GLU A 134 15.87 -14.33 -24.98
N ALA A 135 16.61 -13.35 -24.50
CA ALA A 135 18.04 -13.50 -24.26
C ALA A 135 18.36 -13.32 -22.78
N GLU A 136 19.04 -14.30 -22.20
CA GLU A 136 19.67 -14.21 -20.89
C GLU A 136 21.15 -13.90 -21.07
N ILE A 137 21.68 -12.92 -20.32
CA ILE A 137 23.13 -12.69 -20.21
C ILE A 137 23.60 -12.80 -18.76
N LYS A 138 24.89 -13.12 -18.58
CA LYS A 138 25.58 -13.13 -17.28
C LYS A 138 26.33 -11.81 -17.08
N PRO A 139 25.86 -10.89 -16.20
CA PRO A 139 26.46 -9.57 -16.03
C PRO A 139 27.96 -9.59 -15.72
N GLY A 140 28.41 -10.50 -14.84
CA GLY A 140 29.82 -10.70 -14.50
C GLY A 140 30.74 -11.23 -15.62
N LYS A 141 30.22 -11.45 -16.84
CA LYS A 141 31.01 -11.78 -18.04
C LYS A 141 31.06 -10.64 -19.08
N VAL A 142 30.30 -9.56 -18.87
CA VAL A 142 30.22 -8.44 -19.82
C VAL A 142 31.55 -7.72 -19.91
N LYS A 143 31.96 -7.42 -21.14
CA LYS A 143 33.06 -6.51 -21.48
C LYS A 143 32.48 -5.41 -22.36
N ILE A 144 32.65 -4.16 -21.96
CA ILE A 144 32.24 -3.03 -22.79
C ILE A 144 33.21 -2.96 -24.00
N PRO A 145 32.72 -3.06 -25.26
CA PRO A 145 33.57 -2.94 -26.43
C PRO A 145 34.01 -1.48 -26.65
N GLU A 146 34.97 -1.28 -27.56
CA GLU A 146 35.17 0.04 -28.16
C GLU A 146 33.93 0.41 -29.00
N LEU A 147 33.52 1.68 -28.94
CA LEU A 147 32.25 2.18 -29.49
C LEU A 147 32.48 3.44 -30.32
N SER A 148 31.70 3.60 -31.39
CA SER A 148 31.75 4.80 -32.21
C SER A 148 31.20 6.03 -31.47
N ASP A 149 31.91 7.15 -31.55
CA ASP A 149 31.46 8.46 -31.04
C ASP A 149 30.48 9.19 -31.98
N CYS A 150 30.03 8.53 -33.06
CA CYS A 150 28.94 9.03 -33.91
C CYS A 150 27.58 9.15 -33.19
N TYR A 151 27.45 8.52 -32.01
CA TYR A 151 26.25 8.57 -31.17
C TYR A 151 26.59 8.99 -29.74
N THR A 152 25.78 9.88 -29.18
CA THR A 152 25.89 10.38 -27.79
C THR A 152 24.67 9.96 -26.98
N THR A 153 24.80 9.85 -25.65
CA THR A 153 23.65 9.54 -24.77
C THR A 153 23.45 10.59 -23.69
N LYS A 154 22.19 10.77 -23.26
CA LYS A 154 21.78 11.63 -22.13
C LYS A 154 20.93 10.80 -21.14
N ASP A 155 20.81 11.24 -19.89
CA ASP A 155 19.77 10.69 -19.01
C ASP A 155 18.42 11.15 -19.55
N TRP A 156 17.37 10.32 -19.41
CA TRP A 156 16.05 10.66 -19.94
C TRP A 156 15.47 11.97 -19.37
N LYS A 157 15.94 12.42 -18.21
CA LYS A 157 15.56 13.69 -17.57
C LYS A 157 16.12 14.92 -18.29
N ASP A 158 17.18 14.75 -19.08
CA ASP A 158 17.87 15.81 -19.84
C ASP A 158 17.39 15.88 -21.31
N VAL A 159 16.20 15.34 -21.60
CA VAL A 159 15.65 15.15 -22.95
C VAL A 159 14.26 15.79 -23.05
N ASP A 160 13.94 16.35 -24.22
CA ASP A 160 12.61 16.88 -24.46
C ASP A 160 11.56 15.74 -24.52
N GLU A 161 10.53 15.87 -23.69
CA GLU A 161 9.51 14.84 -23.50
C GLU A 161 8.56 14.71 -24.70
N HIS A 162 8.52 15.69 -25.62
CA HIS A 162 7.78 15.60 -26.88
C HIS A 162 8.63 15.00 -28.00
N GLU A 163 9.94 15.25 -28.04
CA GLU A 163 10.84 14.55 -28.96
C GLU A 163 10.90 13.04 -28.66
N LEU A 164 10.99 12.67 -27.38
CA LEU A 164 11.01 11.25 -26.96
C LEU A 164 9.67 10.54 -27.21
N GLU A 165 8.55 11.25 -27.02
CA GLU A 165 7.20 10.79 -27.39
C GLU A 165 7.05 10.62 -28.91
N ALA A 166 7.54 11.58 -29.70
CA ALA A 166 7.50 11.50 -31.16
C ALA A 166 8.36 10.35 -31.70
N PHE A 167 9.51 10.04 -31.06
CA PHE A 167 10.32 8.87 -31.39
C PHE A 167 9.60 7.57 -31.05
N ASP A 168 9.06 7.42 -29.83
CA ASP A 168 8.32 6.22 -29.41
C ASP A 168 7.10 5.94 -30.29
N LEU A 169 6.37 6.98 -30.67
CA LEU A 169 5.21 6.89 -31.58
C LEU A 169 5.58 6.40 -32.99
N THR A 170 6.85 6.42 -33.40
CA THR A 170 7.26 5.72 -34.63
C THR A 170 7.27 4.20 -34.44
N ILE A 171 7.50 3.71 -33.23
CA ILE A 171 7.71 2.30 -32.90
C ILE A 171 6.41 1.65 -32.44
N CYS A 172 5.74 2.26 -31.47
CA CYS A 172 4.41 1.86 -31.00
C CYS A 172 3.40 2.95 -31.36
N PRO A 173 2.45 2.72 -32.29
CA PRO A 173 1.52 3.76 -32.75
C PRO A 173 0.47 4.16 -31.71
N ARG A 174 0.47 3.53 -30.52
CA ARG A 174 -0.44 3.85 -29.42
C ARG A 174 0.29 4.71 -28.37
N PRO A 175 -0.15 5.97 -28.13
CA PRO A 175 0.53 6.85 -27.18
C PRO A 175 0.58 6.24 -25.77
N ARG A 176 1.77 6.33 -25.17
CA ARG A 176 2.09 5.77 -23.85
C ARG A 176 3.07 6.62 -23.03
N LYS A 177 3.21 7.90 -23.37
CA LYS A 177 4.08 8.88 -22.68
C LYS A 177 3.93 8.87 -21.16
N SER A 178 2.70 8.93 -20.66
CA SER A 178 2.40 8.84 -19.22
C SER A 178 2.95 7.56 -18.62
N ARG A 179 2.64 6.41 -19.24
CA ARG A 179 3.11 5.08 -18.84
C ARG A 179 4.63 4.98 -18.80
N MET A 180 5.30 5.44 -19.86
CA MET A 180 6.77 5.44 -19.97
C MET A 180 7.42 6.36 -18.93
N ARG A 181 6.87 7.55 -18.70
CA ARG A 181 7.34 8.47 -17.67
C ARG A 181 7.23 7.85 -16.28
N SER A 182 6.10 7.21 -15.96
CA SER A 182 5.90 6.46 -14.72
C SER A 182 6.93 5.33 -14.54
N TRP A 183 7.51 4.81 -15.63
CA TRP A 183 8.55 3.77 -15.59
C TRP A 183 9.97 4.30 -15.50
N PHE A 184 10.33 5.32 -16.27
CA PHE A 184 11.65 5.95 -16.17
C PHE A 184 11.86 6.70 -14.83
N GLN A 185 10.78 6.96 -14.08
CA GLN A 185 10.80 7.55 -12.74
C GLN A 185 10.97 6.55 -11.59
N GLN A 186 10.93 5.24 -11.86
CA GLN A 186 11.18 4.22 -10.83
C GLN A 186 12.67 4.22 -10.45
N GLU A 187 12.96 4.31 -9.16
CA GLU A 187 14.32 4.06 -8.66
C GLU A 187 14.64 2.55 -8.81
N GLY A 188 15.89 2.22 -9.13
CA GLY A 188 16.24 0.91 -9.68
C GLY A 188 15.98 0.76 -11.19
N VAL A 189 15.40 1.77 -11.85
CA VAL A 189 15.35 1.87 -13.32
C VAL A 189 16.34 2.91 -13.84
N TYR A 190 17.23 2.47 -14.71
CA TYR A 190 18.34 3.25 -15.26
C TYR A 190 18.06 3.50 -16.75
N THR A 191 17.73 4.74 -17.14
CA THR A 191 17.31 5.05 -18.53
C THR A 191 18.23 6.06 -19.22
N ARG A 192 18.70 5.72 -20.42
CA ARG A 192 19.46 6.59 -21.33
C ARG A 192 18.74 6.73 -22.67
N VAL A 193 18.87 7.91 -23.29
CA VAL A 193 18.38 8.21 -24.64
C VAL A 193 19.57 8.53 -25.53
N ALA A 194 19.57 8.02 -26.77
CA ALA A 194 20.66 8.18 -27.73
C ALA A 194 20.32 9.18 -28.84
N PHE A 195 21.33 9.96 -29.22
CA PHE A 195 21.27 11.03 -30.20
C PHE A 195 22.32 10.84 -31.29
N ASP A 196 21.96 11.13 -32.53
CA ASP A 196 22.88 11.20 -33.66
C ASP A 196 23.67 12.53 -33.71
N SER A 197 24.50 12.68 -34.74
CA SER A 197 25.31 13.88 -35.00
C SER A 197 24.47 15.12 -35.39
N ALA A 198 23.19 14.95 -35.73
CA ALA A 198 22.22 16.03 -35.94
C ALA A 198 21.41 16.34 -34.66
N GLN A 199 21.71 15.67 -33.54
CA GLN A 199 20.97 15.71 -32.28
C GLN A 199 19.50 15.25 -32.39
N LYS A 200 19.17 14.38 -33.35
CA LYS A 200 17.89 13.66 -33.37
C LYS A 200 17.96 12.42 -32.47
N ILE A 201 16.88 12.13 -31.75
CA ILE A 201 16.74 10.85 -31.01
C ILE A 201 16.71 9.68 -32.01
N VAL A 202 17.53 8.66 -31.72
CA VAL A 202 17.68 7.42 -32.52
C VAL A 202 17.54 6.14 -31.69
N GLY A 203 17.21 6.26 -30.42
CA GLY A 203 16.96 5.11 -29.54
C GLY A 203 16.89 5.52 -28.07
N TYR A 204 16.41 4.61 -27.23
CA TYR A 204 16.55 4.70 -25.78
C TYR A 204 16.60 3.31 -25.15
N CYS A 205 17.25 3.20 -24.00
CA CYS A 205 17.34 1.97 -23.23
C CYS A 205 17.11 2.29 -21.76
N ALA A 206 16.20 1.55 -21.15
CA ALA A 206 16.04 1.45 -19.72
C ALA A 206 16.42 0.02 -19.28
N ILE A 207 16.97 -0.13 -18.08
CA ILE A 207 17.15 -1.44 -17.41
C ILE A 207 16.59 -1.30 -15.99
N ARG A 208 15.76 -2.26 -15.55
CA ARG A 208 15.22 -2.37 -14.19
C ARG A 208 15.93 -3.45 -13.37
N THR A 209 15.97 -3.26 -12.05
CA THR A 209 16.23 -4.34 -11.08
C THR A 209 14.97 -5.18 -10.88
N ILE A 210 15.15 -6.50 -10.70
CA ILE A 210 14.08 -7.47 -10.48
C ILE A 210 14.42 -8.48 -9.36
N VAL A 211 13.42 -9.25 -8.93
CA VAL A 211 13.53 -10.30 -7.90
C VAL A 211 14.72 -11.23 -8.12
N PHE A 212 15.20 -11.81 -7.02
CA PHE A 212 16.32 -12.75 -7.01
C PHE A 212 17.64 -12.19 -7.55
N ASN A 213 17.89 -10.88 -7.37
CA ASN A 213 19.15 -10.21 -7.78
C ASN A 213 19.40 -10.31 -9.29
N LYS A 214 18.34 -10.12 -10.10
CA LYS A 214 18.38 -10.13 -11.56
C LYS A 214 18.08 -8.74 -12.12
N LEU A 215 18.32 -8.55 -13.42
CA LEU A 215 18.01 -7.34 -14.17
C LEU A 215 17.11 -7.67 -15.37
N CYS A 216 16.35 -6.69 -15.84
CA CYS A 216 15.54 -6.79 -17.05
C CYS A 216 15.69 -5.48 -17.86
N ALA A 217 16.07 -5.57 -19.14
CA ALA A 217 16.00 -4.42 -20.04
C ALA A 217 14.53 -4.04 -20.26
N ALA A 218 14.18 -2.75 -20.24
CA ALA A 218 12.83 -2.38 -19.82
C ALA A 218 12.43 -0.89 -19.97
N PRO A 219 12.04 -0.37 -21.15
CA PRO A 219 12.13 -0.92 -22.50
C PRO A 219 13.48 -0.57 -23.15
N PHE A 220 13.80 -1.20 -24.27
CA PHE A 220 15.03 -0.90 -25.02
C PHE A 220 14.74 -0.91 -26.52
N TYR A 221 14.94 0.22 -27.20
CA TYR A 221 14.73 0.42 -28.65
C TYR A 221 15.92 1.17 -29.28
N ALA A 222 16.30 0.82 -30.51
CA ALA A 222 17.42 1.46 -31.22
C ALA A 222 17.34 1.29 -32.74
N GLU A 223 17.51 2.40 -33.49
CA GLU A 223 17.47 2.44 -34.97
C GLU A 223 18.51 1.55 -35.67
N ASN A 224 19.58 1.15 -34.98
CA ASN A 224 20.58 0.20 -35.46
C ASN A 224 21.43 -0.37 -34.31
N GLU A 225 22.27 -1.36 -34.62
CA GLU A 225 23.11 -2.07 -33.64
C GLU A 225 24.14 -1.16 -32.94
N GLU A 226 24.73 -0.16 -33.61
CA GLU A 226 25.68 0.76 -32.96
C GLU A 226 24.98 1.66 -31.93
N VAL A 227 23.76 2.11 -32.22
CA VAL A 227 22.93 2.83 -31.25
C VAL A 227 22.58 1.91 -30.07
N ALA A 228 22.24 0.64 -30.35
CA ALA A 228 21.94 -0.34 -29.31
C ALA A 228 23.17 -0.60 -28.41
N ALA A 229 24.35 -0.78 -28.99
CA ALA A 229 25.60 -0.97 -28.27
C ALA A 229 25.98 0.25 -27.42
N ARG A 230 25.87 1.46 -27.99
CA ARG A 230 26.10 2.72 -27.25
C ARG A 230 25.14 2.87 -26.07
N LEU A 231 23.84 2.62 -26.28
CA LEU A 231 22.83 2.65 -25.22
C LEU A 231 23.10 1.62 -24.13
N LEU A 232 23.30 0.36 -24.50
CA LEU A 232 23.47 -0.74 -23.57
C LEU A 232 24.71 -0.51 -22.67
N ALA A 233 25.84 -0.12 -23.26
CA ALA A 233 27.04 0.22 -22.53
C ALA A 233 26.87 1.42 -21.58
N ASP A 234 26.15 2.47 -22.00
CA ASP A 234 25.97 3.66 -21.18
C ASP A 234 24.90 3.50 -20.08
N VAL A 235 23.93 2.59 -20.24
CA VAL A 235 23.04 2.18 -19.14
C VAL A 235 23.78 1.28 -18.14
N MET A 236 24.52 0.28 -18.62
CA MET A 236 25.29 -0.64 -17.75
C MET A 236 26.25 0.12 -16.81
N LYS A 237 26.93 1.16 -17.30
CA LYS A 237 27.83 2.03 -16.49
C LYS A 237 27.11 2.78 -15.36
N ASN A 238 25.80 2.99 -15.47
CA ASN A 238 25.01 3.67 -14.45
C ASN A 238 24.47 2.71 -13.37
N ILE A 239 24.56 1.39 -13.59
CA ILE A 239 24.14 0.36 -12.63
C ILE A 239 25.33 0.08 -11.70
N SER A 240 25.22 0.46 -10.42
CA SER A 240 26.21 0.11 -9.41
C SER A 240 26.31 -1.40 -9.24
N ASP A 241 27.53 -1.92 -9.07
CA ASP A 241 27.79 -3.36 -8.88
C ASP A 241 27.18 -4.26 -9.99
N PHE A 242 27.08 -3.75 -11.23
CA PHE A 242 26.47 -4.46 -12.36
C PHE A 242 26.96 -5.90 -12.51
N GLU A 243 28.25 -6.16 -12.29
CA GLU A 243 28.88 -7.49 -12.41
C GLU A 243 28.40 -8.51 -11.37
N LYS A 244 27.69 -8.08 -10.32
CA LYS A 244 27.21 -8.92 -9.20
C LYS A 244 25.74 -9.37 -9.34
N PHE A 245 25.02 -8.87 -10.35
CA PHE A 245 23.68 -9.38 -10.68
C PHE A 245 23.78 -10.77 -11.32
N GLU A 246 22.82 -11.65 -11.01
CA GLU A 246 22.84 -13.06 -11.46
C GLU A 246 22.64 -13.16 -12.98
N LYS A 247 21.63 -12.44 -13.50
CA LYS A 247 21.20 -12.44 -14.90
C LYS A 247 20.75 -11.04 -15.33
N LEU A 248 20.84 -10.73 -16.61
CA LEU A 248 20.09 -9.65 -17.26
C LEU A 248 19.31 -10.25 -18.45
N PHE A 249 17.99 -10.05 -18.46
CA PHE A 249 17.09 -10.52 -19.52
C PHE A 249 16.71 -9.43 -20.53
N PHE A 250 16.38 -9.87 -21.75
CA PHE A 250 15.83 -9.07 -22.84
C PHE A 250 14.73 -9.86 -23.56
N TRP A 251 13.57 -9.24 -23.83
CA TRP A 251 12.51 -9.83 -24.64
C TRP A 251 12.32 -9.06 -25.94
N TYR A 252 12.73 -9.67 -27.06
CA TYR A 252 12.83 -8.97 -28.34
C TYR A 252 12.18 -9.75 -29.50
N PRO A 253 11.52 -9.07 -30.46
CA PRO A 253 10.98 -9.72 -31.65
C PRO A 253 12.07 -10.40 -32.49
N ALA A 254 11.84 -11.65 -32.91
CA ALA A 254 12.81 -12.41 -33.72
C ALA A 254 13.03 -11.84 -35.15
N ILE A 255 12.35 -10.75 -35.51
CA ILE A 255 12.61 -9.97 -36.73
C ILE A 255 13.81 -9.02 -36.56
N ASN A 256 14.09 -8.53 -35.35
CA ASN A 256 15.35 -7.85 -35.04
C ASN A 256 16.50 -8.87 -35.08
N LYS A 257 17.28 -8.84 -36.16
CA LYS A 257 18.41 -9.75 -36.38
C LYS A 257 19.71 -9.28 -35.72
N ASN A 258 19.72 -8.08 -35.14
CA ASN A 258 20.94 -7.45 -34.64
C ASN A 258 21.27 -7.89 -33.20
N MET A 259 20.32 -8.49 -32.47
CA MET A 259 20.50 -8.78 -31.03
C MET A 259 21.60 -9.82 -30.74
N GLU A 260 21.70 -10.89 -31.52
CA GLU A 260 22.75 -11.91 -31.34
C GLU A 260 24.16 -11.36 -31.63
N SER A 261 24.28 -10.53 -32.67
CA SER A 261 25.49 -9.77 -33.00
C SER A 261 25.85 -8.78 -31.89
N LEU A 262 24.87 -8.00 -31.42
CA LEU A 262 25.00 -7.08 -30.29
C LEU A 262 25.53 -7.79 -29.05
N LEU A 263 24.95 -8.92 -28.63
CA LEU A 263 25.42 -9.65 -27.45
C LEU A 263 26.85 -10.19 -27.63
N THR A 264 27.19 -10.69 -28.82
CA THR A 264 28.53 -11.18 -29.15
C THR A 264 29.62 -10.10 -29.05
N ARG A 265 29.26 -8.81 -29.18
CA ARG A 265 30.19 -7.68 -28.95
C ARG A 265 30.51 -7.44 -27.47
N PHE A 266 29.62 -7.85 -26.57
CA PHE A 266 29.75 -7.64 -25.12
C PHE A 266 30.19 -8.90 -24.36
N LEU A 267 30.00 -10.10 -24.93
CA LEU A 267 30.06 -11.36 -24.21
C LEU A 267 30.78 -12.47 -25.01
N PRO A 268 31.47 -13.40 -24.35
CA PRO A 268 31.87 -14.66 -24.98
C PRO A 268 30.63 -15.54 -25.27
N GLU A 269 30.80 -16.55 -26.12
CA GLU A 269 29.73 -17.52 -26.48
C GLU A 269 29.05 -18.17 -25.27
N ASP A 270 29.79 -18.42 -24.18
CA ASP A 270 29.26 -19.01 -22.94
C ASP A 270 28.75 -17.95 -21.92
N GLY A 271 28.66 -16.69 -22.36
CA GLY A 271 28.22 -15.52 -21.60
C GLY A 271 26.74 -15.18 -21.74
N PHE A 272 26.07 -15.72 -22.76
CA PHE A 272 24.63 -15.54 -22.99
C PHE A 272 23.94 -16.83 -23.43
N HIS A 273 22.61 -16.81 -23.43
CA HIS A 273 21.74 -17.81 -24.02
C HIS A 273 20.58 -17.12 -24.73
N ILE A 274 20.09 -17.68 -25.84
CA ILE A 274 18.95 -17.17 -26.60
C ILE A 274 17.97 -18.32 -26.84
N GLN A 275 16.69 -18.13 -26.54
CA GLN A 275 15.63 -19.11 -26.77
C GLN A 275 14.34 -18.46 -27.30
N VAL A 276 13.47 -19.27 -27.93
CA VAL A 276 12.14 -18.83 -28.36
C VAL A 276 11.20 -18.90 -27.16
N ASP A 277 10.75 -17.75 -26.66
CA ASP A 277 9.96 -17.67 -25.43
C ASP A 277 8.45 -17.57 -25.69
N PHE A 278 8.00 -16.56 -26.46
CA PHE A 278 6.57 -16.38 -26.77
C PHE A 278 6.29 -15.92 -28.21
N ARG A 279 5.02 -15.91 -28.59
CA ARG A 279 4.51 -15.32 -29.83
C ARG A 279 3.34 -14.38 -29.53
N THR A 280 3.37 -13.18 -30.08
CA THR A 280 2.29 -12.21 -29.94
C THR A 280 1.14 -12.55 -30.90
N GLN A 281 -0.08 -12.61 -30.37
CA GLN A 281 -1.28 -13.02 -31.09
C GLN A 281 -2.43 -12.07 -30.76
N PHE A 282 -3.29 -11.81 -31.74
CA PHE A 282 -4.47 -10.95 -31.62
C PHE A 282 -5.74 -11.70 -32.04
N THR A 283 -6.90 -11.28 -31.53
CA THR A 283 -8.21 -11.83 -31.90
C THR A 283 -8.70 -11.35 -33.26
N LYS A 284 -8.65 -10.04 -33.54
CA LYS A 284 -9.30 -9.43 -34.71
C LYS A 284 -8.33 -8.88 -35.74
N GLU A 285 -7.36 -8.08 -35.32
CA GLU A 285 -6.36 -7.47 -36.20
C GLU A 285 -4.99 -7.36 -35.53
N ILE A 286 -3.93 -7.35 -36.34
CA ILE A 286 -2.55 -7.11 -35.88
C ILE A 286 -2.32 -5.60 -35.88
N LEU A 287 -1.95 -5.02 -34.75
CA LEU A 287 -1.48 -3.64 -34.73
C LEU A 287 -0.05 -3.56 -35.29
N PRO A 288 0.25 -2.65 -36.24
CA PRO A 288 1.60 -2.49 -36.77
C PRO A 288 2.52 -1.85 -35.73
N ALA A 289 3.75 -2.34 -35.64
CA ALA A 289 4.82 -1.78 -34.81
C ALA A 289 6.16 -1.93 -35.52
N ARG A 290 7.16 -1.09 -35.19
CA ARG A 290 8.54 -1.23 -35.69
C ARG A 290 9.34 -2.23 -34.85
N ASP A 291 8.87 -3.47 -34.87
CA ASP A 291 9.46 -4.58 -34.10
C ASP A 291 10.89 -4.94 -34.58
N ASP A 292 11.33 -4.40 -35.72
CA ASP A 292 12.71 -4.44 -36.23
C ASP A 292 13.73 -3.65 -35.38
N VAL A 293 13.29 -2.61 -34.66
CA VAL A 293 14.15 -1.78 -33.77
C VAL A 293 13.95 -2.07 -32.28
N VAL A 294 13.24 -3.16 -31.94
CA VAL A 294 12.85 -3.50 -30.56
C VAL A 294 13.79 -4.47 -29.87
N TYR A 295 14.11 -4.19 -28.60
CA TYR A 295 14.97 -4.99 -27.74
C TYR A 295 14.38 -5.33 -26.31
N SER A 296 13.39 -4.60 -25.69
CA SER A 296 12.69 -5.03 -24.40
C SER A 296 11.50 -4.15 -23.81
N VAL A 297 10.92 -4.39 -22.57
CA VAL A 297 9.67 -3.78 -21.89
C VAL A 297 9.59 -3.67 -20.29
N ALA A 298 8.64 -2.91 -19.61
CA ALA A 298 8.85 -2.08 -18.35
C ALA A 298 7.61 -1.80 -17.22
N SER A 299 7.43 -1.61 -14.83
CA SER A 299 6.39 -1.45 -13.60
C SER A 299 6.64 -0.82 -12.12
N MET A 300 5.61 -0.63 -11.21
CA MET A 300 5.60 -0.02 -9.79
C MET A 300 4.38 -0.34 -8.79
N GLU A 301 4.46 -0.20 -7.42
CA GLU A 301 3.60 -0.88 -6.33
C GLU A 301 2.59 -0.13 -5.38
N LEU A 302 1.56 -0.86 -4.86
CA LEU A 302 0.69 -0.63 -3.66
C LEU A 302 0.52 -1.96 -2.86
N VAL A 303 0.50 -1.93 -1.52
CA VAL A 303 0.43 -3.14 -0.66
C VAL A 303 -0.72 -3.12 0.38
N ILE A 304 -1.17 -4.31 0.77
CA ILE A 304 -2.11 -4.57 1.88
C ILE A 304 -1.43 -5.54 2.84
N ASN A 305 -1.54 -5.29 4.14
CA ASN A 305 -0.85 -6.00 5.22
C ASN A 305 0.65 -6.23 4.95
N PRO A 306 1.41 -5.16 4.63
CA PRO A 306 2.85 -5.27 4.44
C PRO A 306 3.57 -5.68 5.74
N PRO A 307 4.85 -6.10 5.65
CA PRO A 307 5.67 -6.43 6.80
C PRO A 307 5.68 -5.34 7.90
N GLN A 308 5.88 -5.78 9.14
CA GLN A 308 5.85 -4.98 10.37
C GLN A 308 6.72 -3.71 10.27
N GLU A 309 7.86 -3.79 9.58
CA GLU A 309 8.80 -2.69 9.33
C GLU A 309 8.15 -1.49 8.62
N VAL A 310 7.13 -1.73 7.78
CA VAL A 310 6.37 -0.68 7.09
C VAL A 310 5.37 0.00 8.03
N PHE A 311 4.84 -0.73 9.01
CA PHE A 311 4.00 -0.16 10.07
C PHE A 311 4.85 0.65 11.07
N GLU A 312 6.03 0.15 11.43
CA GLU A 312 6.97 0.85 12.32
C GLU A 312 7.45 2.17 11.73
N GLN A 313 7.72 2.21 10.42
CA GLN A 313 7.94 3.47 9.69
C GLN A 313 6.77 4.44 9.86
N LEU A 314 5.52 3.98 9.77
CA LEU A 314 4.35 4.84 9.94
C LEU A 314 4.27 5.39 11.36
N ILE A 315 4.37 4.52 12.37
CA ILE A 315 4.32 4.91 13.79
C ILE A 315 5.45 5.87 14.16
N HIS A 316 6.65 5.67 13.60
CA HIS A 316 7.77 6.60 13.78
C HIS A 316 7.50 7.94 13.09
N LEU A 317 7.25 7.94 11.77
CA LEU A 317 7.10 9.15 10.97
C LEU A 317 5.91 10.00 11.44
N ALA A 318 4.73 9.40 11.63
CA ALA A 318 3.55 10.13 12.10
C ALA A 318 3.69 10.56 13.58
N GLY A 319 4.40 9.79 14.40
CA GLY A 319 4.72 10.15 15.77
C GLY A 319 5.66 11.35 15.88
N ALA A 320 6.65 11.44 14.98
CA ALA A 320 7.62 12.53 14.89
C ALA A 320 7.02 13.80 14.25
N THR A 321 6.30 13.69 13.13
CA THR A 321 5.79 14.87 12.38
C THR A 321 4.47 15.41 12.93
N ASN A 322 3.57 14.56 13.43
CA ASN A 322 2.23 14.94 13.87
C ASN A 322 1.98 14.74 15.37
N GLY A 323 2.98 14.26 16.13
CA GLY A 323 2.83 14.03 17.57
C GLY A 323 1.82 12.93 17.91
N TRP A 324 1.63 11.94 17.02
CA TRP A 324 0.74 10.81 17.23
C TRP A 324 1.34 9.81 18.23
N GLY A 325 0.49 9.28 19.12
CA GLY A 325 0.88 8.46 20.27
C GLY A 325 0.55 7.00 20.07
N HIS A 326 1.51 6.23 19.54
CA HIS A 326 1.37 4.81 19.17
C HIS A 326 2.64 4.04 19.51
N GLN A 327 2.60 2.72 19.33
CA GLN A 327 3.73 1.81 19.53
C GLN A 327 3.80 0.79 18.37
N PRO A 328 4.99 0.25 18.03
CA PRO A 328 5.14 -0.83 17.05
C PRO A 328 4.16 -2.00 17.23
N TYR A 329 3.93 -2.41 18.48
CA TYR A 329 3.05 -3.53 18.82
C TYR A 329 1.54 -3.23 18.71
N ASP A 330 1.15 -1.98 18.43
CA ASP A 330 -0.26 -1.64 18.16
C ASP A 330 -0.80 -2.40 16.93
N TYR A 331 0.06 -2.74 15.95
CA TYR A 331 -0.32 -3.56 14.79
C TYR A 331 -0.92 -4.89 15.23
N LYS A 332 -0.20 -5.62 16.09
CA LYS A 332 -0.62 -6.92 16.62
C LYS A 332 -1.93 -6.82 17.39
N PHE A 333 -2.06 -5.80 18.25
CA PHE A 333 -3.32 -5.57 18.97
C PHE A 333 -4.49 -5.35 17.99
N TYR A 334 -4.33 -4.47 16.99
CA TYR A 334 -5.40 -4.22 16.02
C TYR A 334 -5.72 -5.46 15.16
N SER A 335 -4.72 -6.23 14.74
CA SER A 335 -4.91 -7.42 13.90
C SER A 335 -5.53 -8.61 14.61
N GLU A 336 -5.28 -8.77 15.92
CA GLU A 336 -5.80 -9.91 16.70
C GLU A 336 -7.13 -9.65 17.40
N ASN A 337 -7.56 -8.39 17.54
CA ASN A 337 -8.71 -8.03 18.37
C ASN A 337 -9.92 -7.46 17.61
N TYR A 338 -9.79 -7.08 16.34
CA TYR A 338 -10.92 -6.63 15.52
C TYR A 338 -11.40 -7.74 14.57
N ASP A 339 -12.69 -7.75 14.24
CA ASP A 339 -13.34 -8.77 13.40
C ASP A 339 -12.80 -8.78 11.96
N GLY A 340 -12.12 -7.70 11.56
CA GLY A 340 -11.18 -7.66 10.45
C GLY A 340 -10.22 -6.48 10.60
N TYR A 341 -9.02 -6.59 10.04
CA TYR A 341 -8.01 -5.52 10.06
C TYR A 341 -7.16 -5.52 8.80
N TRP A 342 -6.92 -4.34 8.26
CA TRP A 342 -6.09 -4.11 7.08
C TRP A 342 -5.22 -2.88 7.28
N PHE A 343 -3.90 -3.04 7.18
CA PHE A 343 -2.98 -1.93 6.98
C PHE A 343 -2.69 -1.79 5.49
N ILE A 344 -3.12 -0.70 4.88
CA ILE A 344 -2.91 -0.43 3.45
C ILE A 344 -1.82 0.63 3.32
N ALA A 345 -0.82 0.39 2.48
CA ALA A 345 0.29 1.31 2.26
C ALA A 345 0.74 1.36 0.80
N VAL A 346 1.21 2.52 0.36
CA VAL A 346 2.08 2.63 -0.82
C VAL A 346 3.51 2.56 -0.30
N ILE A 347 4.33 1.74 -0.95
CA ILE A 347 5.76 1.64 -0.66
C ILE A 347 6.61 1.90 -1.90
N ASP A 348 7.69 2.66 -1.72
CA ASP A 348 8.69 2.96 -2.72
C ASP A 348 9.60 1.73 -2.83
N LYS A 349 9.21 0.79 -3.69
CA LYS A 349 9.75 -0.59 -3.73
C LYS A 349 11.24 -0.71 -4.05
N SER A 350 11.82 0.40 -4.47
CA SER A 350 13.21 0.65 -4.78
C SER A 350 14.07 1.00 -3.56
N LYS A 351 13.45 1.46 -2.48
CA LYS A 351 14.09 1.79 -1.20
C LYS A 351 14.16 0.57 -0.29
N GLY A 352 15.08 0.61 0.67
CA GLY A 352 15.23 -0.43 1.67
C GLY A 352 13.93 -0.68 2.47
N PRO A 353 13.68 -1.90 2.97
CA PRO A 353 12.45 -2.25 3.71
C PRO A 353 12.14 -1.39 4.94
N SER A 354 13.12 -0.62 5.43
CA SER A 354 13.00 0.29 6.58
C SER A 354 12.79 1.77 6.22
N GLU A 355 12.80 2.14 4.93
CA GLU A 355 12.68 3.56 4.48
C GLU A 355 11.69 3.77 3.31
N ASN A 356 10.99 2.71 2.91
CA ASN A 356 10.12 2.66 1.74
C ASN A 356 8.70 3.23 1.92
N LEU A 357 8.25 3.61 3.12
CA LEU A 357 6.87 4.09 3.32
C LEU A 357 6.60 5.46 2.63
N VAL A 358 5.71 5.45 1.65
CA VAL A 358 5.22 6.64 0.92
C VAL A 358 3.97 7.21 1.59
N ALA A 359 2.98 6.35 1.79
CA ALA A 359 1.71 6.65 2.43
C ALA A 359 1.12 5.38 3.03
N GLY A 360 0.29 5.50 4.05
CA GLY A 360 -0.44 4.36 4.60
C GLY A 360 -1.62 4.78 5.46
N GLY A 361 -2.48 3.82 5.78
CA GLY A 361 -3.64 3.99 6.65
C GLY A 361 -4.15 2.62 7.06
N SER A 362 -4.67 2.54 8.27
CA SER A 362 -5.26 1.32 8.81
C SER A 362 -6.79 1.36 8.71
N LEU A 363 -7.38 0.19 8.52
CA LEU A 363 -8.81 -0.04 8.53
C LEU A 363 -9.09 -1.19 9.49
N ALA A 364 -10.02 -1.00 10.42
CA ALA A 364 -10.56 -2.05 11.26
C ALA A 364 -12.04 -2.26 10.95
N ARG A 365 -12.54 -3.48 11.12
CA ARG A 365 -13.96 -3.85 11.06
C ARG A 365 -14.41 -4.30 12.46
N TRP A 366 -15.61 -3.91 12.83
CA TRP A 366 -16.25 -4.27 14.10
C TRP A 366 -17.66 -4.78 13.82
N ASP A 367 -17.85 -6.07 14.06
CA ASP A 367 -19.14 -6.74 13.90
C ASP A 367 -19.95 -6.71 15.20
N GLU A 368 -21.27 -6.69 15.07
CA GLU A 368 -22.18 -6.84 16.21
C GLU A 368 -23.37 -7.69 15.81
N LYS A 369 -23.85 -8.51 16.75
CA LYS A 369 -24.91 -9.48 16.50
C LYS A 369 -26.23 -8.80 16.13
N ASN A 370 -26.68 -9.01 14.90
CA ASN A 370 -27.85 -8.38 14.27
C ASN A 370 -27.70 -6.88 13.97
N SER A 371 -26.46 -6.37 13.85
CA SER A 371 -26.13 -5.05 13.31
C SER A 371 -25.36 -5.22 12.01
N ASP A 372 -25.44 -4.22 11.13
CA ASP A 372 -24.47 -4.07 10.05
C ASP A 372 -23.07 -3.77 10.64
N PRO A 373 -21.96 -4.16 9.97
CA PRO A 373 -20.60 -3.88 10.43
C PRO A 373 -20.31 -2.38 10.56
N LEU A 374 -19.50 -2.03 11.55
CA LEU A 374 -18.86 -0.70 11.63
C LEU A 374 -17.39 -0.83 11.22
N TYR A 375 -17.02 -0.15 10.15
CA TYR A 375 -15.62 0.02 9.77
C TYR A 375 -15.02 1.27 10.43
N SER A 376 -13.72 1.28 10.72
CA SER A 376 -13.03 2.45 11.26
C SER A 376 -11.67 2.69 10.63
N ILE A 377 -11.45 3.90 10.10
CA ILE A 377 -10.18 4.31 9.47
C ILE A 377 -9.30 5.03 10.50
N GLY A 378 -8.07 4.52 10.62
CA GLY A 378 -7.02 5.05 11.48
C GLY A 378 -5.71 5.28 10.73
N LEU A 379 -4.71 5.82 11.44
CA LEU A 379 -3.31 5.96 11.01
C LEU A 379 -3.06 6.58 9.61
N PHE A 380 -4.03 7.28 9.01
CA PHE A 380 -3.93 7.77 7.64
C PHE A 380 -2.85 8.87 7.48
N TYR A 381 -1.68 8.48 7.01
CA TYR A 381 -0.47 9.28 6.91
C TYR A 381 0.10 9.25 5.50
N CYS A 382 0.69 10.36 5.07
CA CYS A 382 1.49 10.43 3.85
C CYS A 382 2.76 11.25 4.14
N LYS A 383 3.91 10.67 3.81
CA LYS A 383 5.23 11.26 4.05
C LYS A 383 5.38 12.53 3.22
N GLU A 384 6.01 13.55 3.81
CA GLU A 384 5.88 14.96 3.38
C GLU A 384 6.22 15.14 1.90
N GLU A 385 7.34 14.56 1.45
CA GLU A 385 7.86 14.60 0.08
C GLU A 385 6.97 13.92 -0.99
N TYR A 386 5.93 13.18 -0.58
CA TYR A 386 4.99 12.50 -1.48
C TYR A 386 3.57 13.10 -1.44
N ARG A 387 3.30 14.09 -0.58
CA ARG A 387 1.99 14.75 -0.53
C ARG A 387 1.70 15.46 -1.86
N GLY A 388 0.43 15.46 -2.24
CA GLY A 388 -0.03 16.01 -3.53
C GLY A 388 0.13 15.06 -4.73
N LYS A 389 1.02 14.04 -4.66
CA LYS A 389 1.31 13.12 -5.78
C LYS A 389 0.30 11.97 -5.99
N GLY A 390 -0.87 12.02 -5.35
CA GLY A 390 -1.94 11.02 -5.51
C GLY A 390 -1.94 9.87 -4.49
N TYR A 391 -0.78 9.36 -4.06
CA TYR A 391 -0.65 8.14 -3.23
C TYR A 391 -1.53 8.08 -1.96
N GLY A 392 -1.75 9.21 -1.27
CA GLY A 392 -2.70 9.24 -0.15
C GLY A 392 -4.15 8.99 -0.57
N LYS A 393 -4.60 9.51 -1.72
CA LYS A 393 -5.94 9.26 -2.28
C LYS A 393 -6.09 7.80 -2.70
N GLU A 394 -5.02 7.19 -3.19
CA GLU A 394 -4.95 5.78 -3.60
C GLU A 394 -5.15 4.83 -2.40
N VAL A 395 -4.37 5.01 -1.32
CA VAL A 395 -4.56 4.30 -0.04
C VAL A 395 -5.98 4.50 0.48
N PHE A 396 -6.47 5.74 0.53
CA PHE A 396 -7.80 6.03 1.06
C PHE A 396 -8.91 5.43 0.18
N LYS A 397 -8.75 5.43 -1.15
CA LYS A 397 -9.67 4.74 -2.07
C LYS A 397 -9.68 3.25 -1.74
N LYS A 398 -8.52 2.58 -1.65
CA LYS A 398 -8.47 1.14 -1.39
C LYS A 398 -9.04 0.76 -0.02
N ILE A 399 -8.95 1.64 0.97
CA ILE A 399 -9.67 1.52 2.25
C ILE A 399 -11.18 1.58 2.02
N MET A 400 -11.69 2.58 1.30
CA MET A 400 -13.13 2.70 0.99
C MET A 400 -13.66 1.57 0.09
N ASP A 401 -12.83 1.02 -0.80
CA ASP A 401 -13.16 -0.14 -1.63
C ASP A 401 -13.39 -1.42 -0.78
N ILE A 402 -12.83 -1.50 0.44
CA ILE A 402 -13.06 -2.59 1.42
C ILE A 402 -14.26 -2.30 2.33
N VAL A 403 -14.53 -1.02 2.64
CA VAL A 403 -15.75 -0.57 3.35
C VAL A 403 -16.99 -0.83 2.50
N GLY A 404 -16.91 -0.60 1.18
CA GLY A 404 -18.03 -0.76 0.26
C GLY A 404 -19.24 0.09 0.66
N ASP A 405 -20.33 -0.58 1.02
CA ASP A 405 -21.60 0.03 1.44
C ASP A 405 -21.84 0.00 2.96
N ASP A 406 -20.88 -0.41 3.79
CA ASP A 406 -21.03 -0.40 5.24
C ASP A 406 -20.84 1.00 5.85
N ASN A 407 -21.27 1.18 7.11
CA ASN A 407 -21.01 2.43 7.83
C ASN A 407 -19.55 2.49 8.28
N CYS A 408 -18.90 3.63 8.08
CA CYS A 408 -17.48 3.79 8.38
C CYS A 408 -17.20 5.07 9.15
N VAL A 409 -16.34 5.00 10.17
CA VAL A 409 -15.99 6.10 11.09
C VAL A 409 -14.50 6.45 11.04
N LEU A 410 -14.16 7.74 11.20
CA LEU A 410 -12.78 8.20 11.39
C LEU A 410 -12.70 9.38 12.36
N SER A 411 -11.51 9.62 12.93
CA SER A 411 -11.20 10.84 13.68
C SER A 411 -10.43 11.82 12.81
N ALA A 412 -11.12 12.84 12.30
CA ALA A 412 -10.54 13.81 11.37
C ALA A 412 -9.79 14.94 12.10
N ALA A 413 -8.54 15.21 11.70
CA ALA A 413 -7.89 16.47 12.04
C ALA A 413 -8.67 17.67 11.46
N VAL A 414 -8.63 18.82 12.15
CA VAL A 414 -9.44 20.02 11.81
C VAL A 414 -9.32 20.43 10.33
N ASN A 415 -8.10 20.41 9.78
CA ASN A 415 -7.81 20.77 8.39
C ASN A 415 -8.23 19.72 7.34
N MET A 416 -8.54 18.49 7.77
CA MET A 416 -8.95 17.38 6.90
C MET A 416 -10.45 17.08 6.99
N SER A 417 -11.14 17.53 8.04
CA SER A 417 -12.54 17.25 8.34
C SER A 417 -13.49 17.51 7.15
N GLN A 418 -13.45 18.72 6.58
CA GLN A 418 -14.27 19.07 5.42
C GLN A 418 -13.92 18.22 4.19
N LYS A 419 -12.63 17.94 3.96
CA LYS A 419 -12.16 17.14 2.83
C LYS A 419 -12.66 15.68 2.89
N TYR A 420 -12.76 15.08 4.08
CA TYR A 420 -13.34 13.74 4.22
C TYR A 420 -14.85 13.74 3.96
N ALA A 421 -15.57 14.81 4.32
CA ALA A 421 -16.98 14.97 3.98
C ALA A 421 -17.17 15.13 2.46
N ASP A 422 -16.47 16.08 1.84
CA ASP A 422 -16.64 16.46 0.42
C ASP A 422 -16.18 15.36 -0.56
N VAL A 423 -15.08 14.66 -0.26
CA VAL A 423 -14.42 13.73 -1.20
C VAL A 423 -14.77 12.27 -0.93
N PHE A 424 -15.11 11.93 0.32
CA PHE A 424 -15.28 10.54 0.76
C PHE A 424 -16.59 10.29 1.55
N GLY A 425 -17.51 11.26 1.58
CA GLY A 425 -18.87 11.07 2.11
C GLY A 425 -19.01 11.04 3.63
N PHE A 426 -17.94 11.33 4.40
CA PHE A 426 -17.92 11.35 5.87
C PHE A 426 -18.71 12.56 6.43
N THR A 427 -20.02 12.55 6.25
CA THR A 427 -20.94 13.69 6.43
C THR A 427 -21.70 13.69 7.75
N LYS A 428 -21.80 12.56 8.46
CA LYS A 428 -22.49 12.47 9.76
C LYS A 428 -21.49 12.68 10.89
N MET A 429 -21.78 13.59 11.82
CA MET A 429 -20.80 13.98 12.84
C MET A 429 -21.47 14.73 14.00
N PRO A 430 -21.04 14.51 15.26
CA PRO A 430 -21.63 15.14 16.43
C PRO A 430 -21.35 16.65 16.44
N LEU A 431 -22.16 17.46 17.13
CA LEU A 431 -22.08 18.93 17.06
C LEU A 431 -20.83 19.54 17.72
N TYR A 432 -20.13 18.78 18.57
CA TYR A 432 -18.92 19.21 19.28
C TYR A 432 -17.63 18.87 18.49
N TRP A 433 -16.48 19.36 19.00
CA TRP A 433 -15.14 18.94 18.57
C TRP A 433 -14.43 18.18 19.68
N HIS A 434 -13.37 17.45 19.37
CA HIS A 434 -12.48 16.86 20.36
C HIS A 434 -11.33 17.82 20.67
N LEU A 435 -11.12 18.06 21.95
CA LEU A 435 -9.97 18.76 22.50
C LEU A 435 -8.82 17.76 22.67
N LYS A 436 -7.58 18.17 22.42
CA LYS A 436 -6.38 17.48 22.91
C LYS A 436 -5.79 18.29 24.05
N ALA A 437 -5.62 17.66 25.20
CA ALA A 437 -4.81 18.19 26.29
C ALA A 437 -3.41 17.59 26.22
N GLU A 438 -2.39 18.44 26.33
CA GLU A 438 -0.97 18.08 26.39
C GLU A 438 -0.46 18.54 27.77
N LEU A 439 -0.31 17.58 28.68
CA LEU A 439 0.06 17.79 30.09
C LEU A 439 1.55 17.51 30.29
N LYS A 440 2.18 18.15 31.28
CA LYS A 440 3.59 17.97 31.63
C LYS A 440 3.70 17.19 32.96
N PRO A 441 3.95 15.87 32.94
CA PRO A 441 3.99 15.03 34.14
C PRO A 441 4.91 15.57 35.25
N GLY A 442 6.10 16.08 34.91
CA GLY A 442 7.03 16.72 35.85
C GLY A 442 6.55 18.03 36.52
N LYS A 443 5.30 18.44 36.29
CA LYS A 443 4.61 19.55 36.99
C LYS A 443 3.36 19.10 37.76
N VAL A 444 3.13 17.79 37.88
CA VAL A 444 1.99 17.25 38.62
C VAL A 444 2.03 17.64 40.10
N LYS A 445 0.85 17.82 40.67
CA LYS A 445 0.58 17.96 42.09
C LYS A 445 -0.56 17.01 42.42
N TYR A 446 -0.47 16.32 43.54
CA TYR A 446 -1.53 15.42 43.99
C TYR A 446 -2.50 16.23 44.87
N PRO A 447 -3.73 16.51 44.43
CA PRO A 447 -4.71 17.21 45.25
C PRO A 447 -5.12 16.35 46.46
N LYS A 448 -5.60 16.99 47.53
CA LYS A 448 -6.39 16.26 48.53
C LYS A 448 -7.71 15.86 47.86
N LEU A 449 -8.04 14.58 47.91
CA LEU A 449 -9.32 14.03 47.45
C LEU A 449 -10.05 13.43 48.64
N ASP A 450 -11.38 13.46 48.59
CA ASP A 450 -12.22 12.84 49.61
C ASP A 450 -12.48 11.35 49.31
N ASN A 451 -12.90 10.61 50.32
CA ASN A 451 -12.94 9.14 50.31
C ASN A 451 -14.33 8.58 49.91
N GLU A 452 -15.15 9.38 49.23
CA GLU A 452 -16.46 8.94 48.70
C GLU A 452 -16.32 7.93 47.55
N TYR A 453 -15.17 7.99 46.85
CA TYR A 453 -14.82 7.09 45.75
C TYR A 453 -13.55 6.30 46.07
N THR A 454 -13.56 5.01 45.77
CA THR A 454 -12.43 4.08 45.91
C THR A 454 -12.04 3.49 44.55
N THR A 455 -10.81 3.00 44.40
CA THR A 455 -10.37 2.34 43.15
C THR A 455 -9.80 0.94 43.40
N LYS A 456 -9.86 0.10 42.36
CA LYS A 456 -9.26 -1.25 42.29
C LYS A 456 -8.48 -1.39 40.99
N ASP A 457 -7.46 -2.26 40.95
CA ASP A 457 -6.88 -2.72 39.67
C ASP A 457 -8.00 -3.41 38.88
N TRP A 458 -8.05 -3.24 37.57
CA TRP A 458 -9.08 -3.85 36.73
C TRP A 458 -9.16 -5.39 36.86
N LYS A 459 -8.09 -6.04 37.31
CA LYS A 459 -8.03 -7.49 37.60
C LYS A 459 -8.78 -7.90 38.87
N ASP A 460 -9.03 -6.95 39.78
CA ASP A 460 -9.74 -7.15 41.05
C ASP A 460 -11.24 -6.79 40.93
N VAL A 461 -11.79 -6.79 39.72
CA VAL A 461 -13.11 -6.28 39.36
C VAL A 461 -13.95 -7.34 38.66
N ASP A 462 -15.26 -7.34 38.91
CA ASP A 462 -16.22 -8.14 38.17
C ASP A 462 -16.34 -7.61 36.73
N GLU A 463 -15.86 -8.41 35.77
CA GLU A 463 -15.80 -8.04 34.36
C GLU A 463 -17.19 -7.82 33.74
N HIS A 464 -18.25 -8.43 34.28
CA HIS A 464 -19.61 -8.14 33.84
C HIS A 464 -20.08 -6.77 34.30
N GLN A 465 -19.75 -6.36 35.53
CA GLN A 465 -20.07 -5.01 36.01
C GLN A 465 -19.30 -3.93 35.22
N LEU A 466 -18.06 -4.23 34.82
CA LEU A 466 -17.25 -3.32 34.00
C LEU A 466 -17.77 -3.24 32.55
N GLU A 467 -18.23 -4.36 31.99
CA GLU A 467 -18.92 -4.42 30.69
C GLU A 467 -20.26 -3.66 30.72
N ASP A 468 -21.10 -3.89 31.73
CA ASP A 468 -22.34 -3.15 31.96
C ASP A 468 -22.10 -1.63 32.05
N TYR A 469 -21.03 -1.21 32.73
CA TYR A 469 -20.66 0.21 32.81
C TYR A 469 -20.18 0.77 31.46
N ASP A 470 -19.25 0.07 30.79
CA ASP A 470 -18.71 0.49 29.49
C ASP A 470 -19.79 0.58 28.41
N LEU A 471 -20.77 -0.34 28.42
CA LEU A 471 -21.93 -0.33 27.53
C LEU A 471 -22.83 0.90 27.72
N THR A 472 -22.82 1.55 28.89
CA THR A 472 -23.50 2.85 29.04
C THR A 472 -22.80 3.95 28.24
N VAL A 473 -21.47 3.91 28.14
CA VAL A 473 -20.66 4.94 27.46
C VAL A 473 -20.57 4.66 25.97
N CYS A 474 -20.35 3.39 25.62
CA CYS A 474 -20.14 2.89 24.27
C CYS A 474 -21.08 1.72 24.00
N GLN A 475 -22.17 1.97 23.28
CA GLN A 475 -23.28 1.03 23.15
C GLN A 475 -22.94 -0.27 22.40
N LYS A 476 -21.87 -0.29 21.59
CA LYS A 476 -21.39 -1.51 20.92
C LYS A 476 -20.47 -2.33 21.87
N PRO A 477 -20.70 -3.64 22.06
CA PRO A 477 -19.88 -4.48 22.95
C PRO A 477 -18.40 -4.58 22.54
N ARG A 478 -17.50 -4.31 23.50
CA ARG A 478 -16.03 -4.35 23.29
C ARG A 478 -15.21 -4.99 24.41
N LYS A 479 -15.84 -5.68 25.39
CA LYS A 479 -15.18 -6.24 26.59
C LYS A 479 -13.85 -6.93 26.30
N GLU A 480 -13.82 -7.91 25.39
CA GLU A 480 -12.61 -8.69 25.12
C GLU A 480 -11.48 -7.84 24.51
N ARG A 481 -11.81 -6.85 23.67
CA ARG A 481 -10.81 -5.88 23.16
C ARG A 481 -10.28 -4.98 24.28
N MET A 482 -11.14 -4.59 25.23
CA MET A 482 -10.73 -3.79 26.39
C MET A 482 -9.88 -4.61 27.37
N ARG A 483 -10.20 -5.90 27.60
CA ARG A 483 -9.35 -6.85 28.33
C ARG A 483 -7.95 -6.91 27.70
N SER A 484 -7.86 -7.21 26.41
CA SER A 484 -6.58 -7.25 25.67
C SER A 484 -5.84 -5.90 25.63
N TRP A 485 -6.54 -4.78 25.81
CA TRP A 485 -5.94 -3.45 25.95
C TRP A 485 -5.35 -3.23 27.35
N PHE A 486 -6.08 -3.57 28.41
CA PHE A 486 -5.60 -3.45 29.80
C PHE A 486 -4.55 -4.51 30.20
N GLN A 487 -4.39 -5.57 29.39
CA GLN A 487 -3.35 -6.60 29.56
C GLN A 487 -1.99 -6.24 28.93
N GLN A 488 -1.90 -5.19 28.13
CA GLN A 488 -0.63 -4.81 27.47
C GLN A 488 0.40 -4.28 28.48
N GLU A 489 1.68 -4.55 28.21
CA GLU A 489 2.78 -4.02 29.01
C GLU A 489 2.83 -2.48 28.95
N GLY A 490 3.05 -1.85 30.10
CA GLY A 490 3.05 -0.39 30.22
C GLY A 490 1.66 0.24 30.16
N VAL A 491 0.58 -0.54 30.29
CA VAL A 491 -0.79 -0.05 30.52
C VAL A 491 -1.17 -0.20 31.99
N TYR A 492 -1.63 0.89 32.59
CA TYR A 492 -2.01 0.99 34.00
C TYR A 492 -3.49 1.35 34.08
N THR A 493 -4.32 0.46 34.63
CA THR A 493 -5.78 0.60 34.58
C THR A 493 -6.45 0.42 35.94
N ARG A 494 -7.23 1.43 36.33
CA ARG A 494 -8.02 1.48 37.56
C ARG A 494 -9.51 1.64 37.26
N VAL A 495 -10.35 0.99 38.06
CA VAL A 495 -11.81 1.14 38.04
C VAL A 495 -12.26 1.80 39.34
N ALA A 496 -13.18 2.77 39.26
CA ALA A 496 -13.68 3.53 40.40
C ALA A 496 -15.07 3.07 40.85
N PHE A 497 -15.24 3.00 42.17
CA PHE A 497 -16.44 2.54 42.86
C PHE A 497 -16.98 3.63 43.80
N ASP A 498 -18.29 3.76 43.86
CA ASP A 498 -18.99 4.59 44.85
C ASP A 498 -19.12 3.89 46.22
N VAL A 499 -19.75 4.58 47.17
CA VAL A 499 -20.06 4.07 48.52
C VAL A 499 -20.96 2.83 48.53
N ASN A 500 -21.67 2.55 47.43
CA ASN A 500 -22.54 1.38 47.26
C ASN A 500 -21.83 0.22 46.54
N GLN A 501 -20.54 0.37 46.20
CA GLN A 501 -19.76 -0.53 45.35
C GLN A 501 -20.30 -0.67 43.91
N LYS A 502 -21.00 0.34 43.39
CA LYS A 502 -21.30 0.47 41.96
C LYS A 502 -20.10 1.08 41.23
N ILE A 503 -19.77 0.57 40.03
CA ILE A 503 -18.79 1.21 39.14
C ILE A 503 -19.34 2.55 38.63
N VAL A 504 -18.49 3.59 38.69
CA VAL A 504 -18.81 4.98 38.31
C VAL A 504 -17.76 5.61 37.38
N GLY A 505 -16.80 4.82 36.91
CA GLY A 505 -15.76 5.25 35.98
C GLY A 505 -14.58 4.28 35.91
N TYR A 506 -13.75 4.42 34.88
CA TYR A 506 -12.46 3.73 34.79
C TYR A 506 -11.46 4.51 33.95
N CYS A 507 -10.17 4.24 34.17
CA CYS A 507 -9.05 4.95 33.54
C CYS A 507 -7.97 3.95 33.16
N GLY A 508 -7.54 3.96 31.90
CA GLY A 508 -6.31 3.32 31.43
C GLY A 508 -5.32 4.37 30.94
N ILE A 509 -4.10 4.38 31.47
CA ILE A 509 -3.00 5.20 30.93
C ILE A 509 -1.91 4.27 30.43
N ARG A 510 -1.45 4.50 29.19
CA ARG A 510 -0.42 3.68 28.54
C ARG A 510 0.80 4.48 28.12
N THR A 511 1.95 3.81 28.07
CA THR A 511 3.14 4.32 27.38
C THR A 511 2.94 4.37 25.87
N ILE A 512 3.55 5.37 25.23
CA ILE A 512 3.55 5.60 23.78
C ILE A 512 4.92 6.12 23.34
N ASN A 513 5.20 6.01 22.04
CA ASN A 513 6.42 6.49 21.39
C ASN A 513 6.90 7.89 21.84
N PHE A 514 8.23 8.06 21.84
CA PHE A 514 8.95 9.30 22.20
C PHE A 514 8.77 9.74 23.68
N ASN A 515 8.90 8.82 24.65
CA ASN A 515 8.81 9.10 26.10
C ASN A 515 7.50 9.79 26.55
N ARG A 516 6.36 9.38 25.99
CA ARG A 516 5.06 9.99 26.26
C ARG A 516 4.08 8.98 26.89
N LEU A 517 3.01 9.52 27.46
CA LEU A 517 1.86 8.77 27.98
C LEU A 517 0.59 9.18 27.24
N GLY A 518 -0.39 8.28 27.16
CA GLY A 518 -1.74 8.58 26.69
C GLY A 518 -2.81 7.98 27.59
N ALA A 519 -3.73 8.79 28.10
CA ALA A 519 -4.93 8.32 28.79
C ALA A 519 -5.94 7.84 27.75
N ASN A 520 -6.18 6.53 27.72
CA ASN A 520 -6.94 5.85 26.69
C ASN A 520 -7.62 4.59 27.29
N PRO A 521 -8.86 4.67 27.81
CA PRO A 521 -9.70 5.85 28.04
C PRO A 521 -9.51 6.46 29.45
N LEU A 522 -10.26 7.53 29.71
CA LEU A 522 -10.72 7.93 31.04
C LEU A 522 -12.21 8.27 30.94
N TYR A 523 -13.07 7.47 31.57
CA TYR A 523 -14.51 7.73 31.72
C TYR A 523 -14.86 7.88 33.20
N ALA A 524 -15.77 8.80 33.51
CA ALA A 524 -16.17 9.09 34.88
C ALA A 524 -17.51 9.82 34.93
N GLU A 525 -18.43 9.38 35.79
CA GLU A 525 -19.75 10.03 35.96
C GLU A 525 -19.67 11.48 36.48
N ASN A 526 -18.53 11.91 37.04
CA ASN A 526 -18.28 13.29 37.46
C ASN A 526 -16.77 13.59 37.61
N GLU A 527 -16.44 14.86 37.89
CA GLU A 527 -15.04 15.33 38.00
C GLU A 527 -14.28 14.72 39.19
N GLU A 528 -14.94 14.43 40.32
CA GLU A 528 -14.31 13.81 41.49
C GLU A 528 -13.88 12.36 41.21
N VAL A 529 -14.70 11.61 40.47
CA VAL A 529 -14.34 10.27 40.00
C VAL A 529 -13.16 10.34 39.02
N ALA A 530 -13.17 11.30 38.09
CA ALA A 530 -12.06 11.51 37.16
C ALA A 530 -10.76 11.88 37.90
N ALA A 531 -10.84 12.73 38.92
CA ALA A 531 -9.72 13.12 39.76
C ALA A 531 -9.20 11.93 40.59
N ARG A 532 -10.08 11.14 41.22
CA ARG A 532 -9.73 9.91 41.93
C ARG A 532 -8.97 8.94 41.03
N LEU A 533 -9.49 8.69 39.82
CA LEU A 533 -8.86 7.81 38.85
C LEU A 533 -7.47 8.30 38.41
N LEU A 534 -7.33 9.57 38.02
CA LEU A 534 -6.02 10.14 37.64
C LEU A 534 -5.01 10.10 38.80
N ASN A 535 -5.42 10.50 40.01
CA ASN A 535 -4.59 10.50 41.21
C ASN A 535 -4.03 9.13 41.58
N ASP A 536 -4.82 8.08 41.36
CA ASP A 536 -4.44 6.71 41.72
C ASP A 536 -3.58 6.08 40.60
N VAL A 537 -3.93 6.26 39.32
CA VAL A 537 -3.12 5.75 38.18
C VAL A 537 -1.78 6.46 38.05
N PHE A 538 -1.70 7.79 38.26
CA PHE A 538 -0.43 8.53 38.21
C PHE A 538 0.62 8.00 39.21
N LYS A 539 0.19 7.47 40.35
CA LYS A 539 1.08 6.90 41.39
C LYS A 539 1.53 5.47 41.08
N GLU A 540 0.82 4.80 40.19
CA GLU A 540 1.14 3.44 39.73
C GLU A 540 2.18 3.46 38.60
N ILE A 541 2.15 4.48 37.74
CA ILE A 541 3.08 4.66 36.63
C ILE A 541 4.52 4.90 37.18
N PRO A 542 5.48 4.00 36.93
CA PRO A 542 6.83 4.15 37.46
C PRO A 542 7.54 5.39 36.89
N ASN A 543 7.98 6.29 37.77
CA ASN A 543 8.60 7.57 37.42
C ASN A 543 7.70 8.47 36.54
N PHE A 544 6.40 8.53 36.81
CA PHE A 544 5.43 9.37 36.09
C PHE A 544 5.97 10.77 35.74
N GLU A 545 6.62 11.45 36.69
CA GLU A 545 7.17 12.79 36.55
C GLU A 545 8.29 12.93 35.49
N ARG A 546 8.84 11.82 34.97
CA ARG A 546 9.90 11.79 33.94
C ARG A 546 9.41 11.62 32.49
N TYR A 547 8.11 11.41 32.27
CA TYR A 547 7.55 11.37 30.91
C TYR A 547 7.41 12.80 30.36
N ASP A 548 7.72 12.98 29.08
CA ASP A 548 7.80 14.30 28.43
C ASP A 548 6.42 14.97 28.32
N THR A 549 5.38 14.17 28.06
CA THR A 549 3.99 14.64 27.91
C THR A 549 3.01 13.50 28.18
N LEU A 550 1.92 13.81 28.89
CA LEU A 550 0.71 12.98 28.93
C LEU A 550 -0.35 13.60 28.00
N ILE A 551 -0.91 12.81 27.09
CA ILE A 551 -1.94 13.21 26.13
C ILE A 551 -3.31 12.71 26.60
N MET A 552 -4.31 13.59 26.55
CA MET A 552 -5.74 13.25 26.69
C MET A 552 -6.51 13.76 25.46
N LYS A 553 -7.60 13.10 25.09
CA LYS A 553 -8.48 13.47 23.96
C LYS A 553 -9.94 13.44 24.38
N THR A 554 -10.56 14.61 24.47
CA THR A 554 -11.82 14.81 25.22
C THR A 554 -12.89 15.44 24.31
N PRO A 555 -14.11 14.88 24.20
CA PRO A 555 -15.24 15.57 23.57
C PRO A 555 -15.52 16.92 24.25
N SER A 556 -15.63 18.01 23.49
CA SER A 556 -15.82 19.36 24.04
C SER A 556 -17.23 19.62 24.60
N ILE A 557 -18.06 18.58 24.73
CA ILE A 557 -19.32 18.58 25.48
C ILE A 557 -19.10 18.24 26.96
N ASN A 558 -17.96 17.61 27.31
CA ASN A 558 -17.50 17.51 28.70
C ASN A 558 -16.73 18.78 29.07
N GLU A 559 -17.45 19.76 29.61
CA GLU A 559 -16.90 21.09 29.96
C GLU A 559 -15.91 21.04 31.16
N ASN A 560 -15.88 19.94 31.92
CA ASN A 560 -15.12 19.84 33.18
C ASN A 560 -13.59 19.65 32.99
N LEU A 561 -13.09 19.52 31.75
CA LEU A 561 -11.69 19.20 31.48
C LEU A 561 -10.69 20.22 32.07
N GLU A 562 -10.88 21.53 31.86
CA GLU A 562 -9.92 22.54 32.37
C GLU A 562 -9.97 22.62 33.91
N SER A 563 -11.15 22.42 34.50
CA SER A 563 -11.34 22.34 35.96
C SER A 563 -10.57 21.15 36.55
N LEU A 564 -10.81 19.93 36.05
CA LEU A 564 -10.08 18.73 36.43
C LEU A 564 -8.56 18.91 36.34
N LEU A 565 -8.06 19.41 35.20
CA LEU A 565 -6.63 19.57 34.97
C LEU A 565 -5.99 20.62 35.90
N SER A 566 -6.72 21.67 36.27
CA SER A 566 -6.25 22.71 37.19
C SER A 566 -5.95 22.20 38.61
N ARG A 567 -6.57 21.09 39.02
CA ARG A 567 -6.35 20.43 40.32
C ARG A 567 -5.02 19.71 40.40
N PHE A 568 -4.54 19.20 39.25
CA PHE A 568 -3.29 18.44 39.15
C PHE A 568 -2.12 19.27 38.63
N PHE A 569 -2.37 20.25 37.77
CA PHE A 569 -1.31 20.96 37.05
C PHE A 569 -1.47 22.48 37.16
N PRO A 570 -0.38 23.24 37.34
CA PRO A 570 -0.40 24.69 37.20
C PRO A 570 -0.78 25.07 35.76
N LYS A 571 -1.23 26.31 35.53
CA LYS A 571 -1.68 26.79 34.21
C LYS A 571 -0.61 26.75 33.10
N ASP A 572 0.67 26.62 33.45
CA ASP A 572 1.80 26.43 32.52
C ASP A 572 2.31 24.97 32.45
N GLY A 573 1.57 24.07 33.11
CA GLY A 573 1.74 22.61 33.17
C GLY A 573 0.86 21.84 32.20
N TYR A 574 -0.11 22.49 31.55
CA TYR A 574 -0.93 21.90 30.50
C TYR A 574 -1.20 22.88 29.35
N HIS A 575 -1.62 22.36 28.21
CA HIS A 575 -2.15 23.12 27.08
C HIS A 575 -3.33 22.36 26.46
N ILE A 576 -4.45 23.05 26.20
CA ILE A 576 -5.65 22.49 25.57
C ILE A 576 -5.83 23.16 24.21
N LYS A 577 -6.11 22.37 23.17
CA LYS A 577 -6.41 22.85 21.81
C LYS A 577 -7.45 21.99 21.11
N VAL A 578 -8.19 22.55 20.15
CA VAL A 578 -9.04 21.76 19.26
C VAL A 578 -8.16 20.83 18.41
N ASN A 579 -8.51 19.55 18.35
CA ASN A 579 -7.70 18.50 17.72
C ASN A 579 -8.37 17.91 16.48
N GLY A 580 -9.66 17.57 16.58
CA GLY A 580 -10.36 16.87 15.51
C GLY A 580 -11.80 16.53 15.82
N ARG A 581 -12.51 15.90 14.89
CA ARG A 581 -13.93 15.54 15.01
C ARG A 581 -14.14 14.13 14.48
N ILE A 582 -15.00 13.37 15.15
CA ILE A 582 -15.40 12.06 14.64
C ILE A 582 -16.41 12.27 13.53
N GLN A 583 -16.22 11.55 12.42
CA GLN A 583 -17.10 11.60 11.27
C GLN A 583 -17.43 10.19 10.80
N PHE A 584 -18.67 9.99 10.37
CA PHE A 584 -19.19 8.74 9.82
C PHE A 584 -19.73 8.95 8.40
N THR A 585 -19.70 7.90 7.57
CA THR A 585 -20.24 7.93 6.20
C THR A 585 -21.78 7.92 6.17
N LYS A 586 -22.42 6.97 6.86
CA LYS A 586 -23.86 6.71 6.73
C LYS A 586 -24.67 7.11 7.96
N GLU A 587 -24.23 6.76 9.16
CA GLU A 587 -24.94 7.03 10.42
C GLU A 587 -23.99 7.42 11.55
N LEU A 588 -24.40 8.39 12.37
CA LEU A 588 -23.72 8.77 13.61
C LEU A 588 -24.17 7.84 14.74
N ILE A 589 -23.27 6.99 15.24
CA ILE A 589 -23.57 6.11 16.38
C ILE A 589 -23.54 6.95 17.67
N PRO A 590 -24.57 6.85 18.55
CA PRO A 590 -24.62 7.60 19.80
C PRO A 590 -23.74 7.03 20.92
N SER A 591 -23.34 7.91 21.84
CA SER A 591 -22.42 7.66 22.94
C SER A 591 -22.68 8.63 24.09
N ARG A 592 -22.21 8.31 25.31
CA ARG A 592 -22.26 9.24 26.45
C ARG A 592 -21.00 10.08 26.54
N ASP A 593 -20.84 10.97 25.57
CA ASP A 593 -19.66 11.83 25.45
C ASP A 593 -19.48 12.79 26.63
N GLU A 594 -20.53 13.04 27.42
CA GLU A 594 -20.50 13.91 28.60
C GLU A 594 -19.68 13.35 29.76
N VAL A 595 -19.53 12.01 29.85
CA VAL A 595 -18.68 11.33 30.86
C VAL A 595 -17.30 10.94 30.34
N VAL A 596 -17.00 11.23 29.06
CA VAL A 596 -15.69 10.95 28.47
C VAL A 596 -14.73 12.10 28.79
N TYR A 597 -13.71 11.83 29.62
CA TYR A 597 -12.60 12.74 29.87
C TYR A 597 -11.38 12.43 28.98
N SER A 598 -11.23 11.17 28.55
CA SER A 598 -10.32 10.81 27.44
C SER A 598 -10.83 9.57 26.69
N GLN A 599 -10.76 9.57 25.37
CA GLN A 599 -11.28 8.49 24.51
C GLN A 599 -10.45 7.20 24.56
N ALA A 600 -11.05 6.02 24.33
CA ALA A 600 -10.34 4.73 24.45
C ALA A 600 -9.30 4.48 23.36
N CYS A 601 -9.53 4.95 22.13
CA CYS A 601 -8.50 4.93 21.08
C CYS A 601 -8.88 5.87 19.93
N SER A 602 -8.03 6.85 19.61
CA SER A 602 -8.28 7.77 18.48
C SER A 602 -8.03 7.17 17.08
N THR A 603 -7.93 5.86 16.97
CA THR A 603 -7.52 5.15 15.74
C THR A 603 -8.63 4.28 15.18
N HIS A 604 -9.19 3.41 16.02
CA HIS A 604 -10.21 2.40 15.63
C HIS A 604 -11.38 2.32 16.61
N GLN A 605 -11.53 3.29 17.51
CA GLN A 605 -12.68 3.42 18.41
C GLN A 605 -13.28 4.81 18.25
N PHE A 606 -14.60 4.92 18.44
CA PHE A 606 -15.32 6.20 18.38
C PHE A 606 -15.60 6.80 19.77
N ASN A 607 -15.40 6.01 20.83
CA ASN A 607 -15.53 6.39 22.24
C ASN A 607 -14.24 6.02 22.97
#